data_AF-A0A1I3QVL7-F1
#
_entry.id   AF-A0A1I3QVL7-F1
#
_cell.length_a   1.000
_cell.length_b   1.000
_cell.length_c   1.000
_cell.angle_alpha   90.00
_cell.angle_beta   90.00
_cell.angle_gamma   90.00
#
_symmetry.space_group_name_H-M   'P 1'
#
loop_
_entity.id
_entity.type
_entity.pdbx_description
1 polymer ?
#
loop_
_entity_poly.entity_id
_entity_poly.type
_entity_poly.pdbx_seq_one_letter_code
_entity_poly.pdbx_strand_id
1 'polypeptide(L)'
;MKRLLNLCPYTHLWRAGKRAVVERKLPDSARPGAFVTLLGLFCPFFWLALFTGASRSELTFHAIHSGVVVLIGVILLVIGLAKDHSDPERRDPPA
;
A
#
# COMPACT_ATOMS: atom_id res chain seq x y z
N MET A 1 4.22 24.43 12.41
CA MET A 1 3.73 23.06 12.14
C MET A 1 3.70 22.63 10.67
N LYS A 2 3.73 23.54 9.67
CA LYS A 2 3.70 23.16 8.23
C LYS A 2 5.04 22.67 7.65
N ARG A 3 6.19 22.97 8.28
CA ARG A 3 7.53 22.56 7.79
C ARG A 3 7.92 21.11 8.11
N LEU A 4 7.48 20.55 9.24
CA LEU A 4 7.77 19.15 9.61
C LEU A 4 7.08 18.14 8.66
N LEU A 5 5.90 18.48 8.14
CA LEU A 5 5.16 17.66 7.17
C LEU A 5 5.79 17.65 5.76
N ASN A 6 6.64 18.62 5.45
CA ASN A 6 7.29 18.76 4.14
C ASN A 6 8.68 18.08 4.08
N LEU A 7 9.23 17.71 5.24
CA LEU A 7 10.48 16.94 5.35
C LEU A 7 10.25 15.46 5.63
N CYS A 8 9.00 15.04 5.87
CA CYS A 8 8.71 13.64 6.11
C CYS A 8 8.83 12.88 4.79
N PRO A 9 9.84 12.01 4.58
CA PRO A 9 9.92 11.15 3.40
C PRO A 9 8.63 10.33 3.22
N TYR A 10 7.90 10.13 4.31
CA TYR A 10 6.54 9.60 4.36
C TYR A 10 5.57 10.26 3.40
N THR A 11 5.53 11.59 3.33
CA THR A 11 4.54 12.32 2.53
C THR A 11 4.85 12.20 1.04
N HIS A 12 6.15 12.16 0.69
CA HIS A 12 6.61 11.94 -0.68
C HIS A 12 6.43 10.50 -1.11
N LEU A 13 6.78 9.54 -0.26
CA LEU A 13 6.62 8.12 -0.54
C LEU A 13 5.14 7.74 -0.58
N TRP A 14 4.29 8.30 0.31
CA TRP A 14 2.83 8.18 0.25
C TRP A 14 2.27 8.78 -1.04
N ARG A 15 2.73 9.97 -1.46
CA ARG A 15 2.31 10.55 -2.74
C ARG A 15 2.75 9.70 -3.92
N ALA A 16 3.96 9.15 -3.90
CA ALA A 16 4.46 8.27 -4.97
C ALA A 16 3.67 6.95 -5.02
N GLY A 17 3.43 6.32 -3.88
CA GLY A 17 2.63 5.10 -3.77
C GLY A 17 1.17 5.34 -4.15
N LYS A 18 0.56 6.43 -3.66
CA LYS A 18 -0.79 6.85 -4.05
C LYS A 18 -0.86 7.14 -5.54
N ARG A 19 0.12 7.83 -6.14
CA ARG A 19 0.15 8.04 -7.59
C ARG A 19 0.28 6.72 -8.34
N ALA A 20 1.18 5.84 -7.95
CA ALA A 20 1.34 4.53 -8.59
C ALA A 20 0.06 3.68 -8.54
N VAL A 21 -0.72 3.77 -7.45
CA VAL A 21 -1.96 3.00 -7.24
C VAL A 21 -3.20 3.68 -7.80
N VAL A 22 -3.30 5.00 -7.73
CA VAL A 22 -4.50 5.78 -8.09
C VAL A 22 -4.41 6.35 -9.50
N GLU A 23 -3.21 6.75 -9.97
CA GLU A 23 -3.03 7.23 -11.36
C GLU A 23 -2.95 6.07 -12.35
N ARG A 24 -2.53 4.87 -11.93
CA ARG A 24 -2.88 3.67 -12.68
C ARG A 24 -4.36 3.40 -12.45
N LYS A 25 -5.16 3.39 -13.52
CA LYS A 25 -6.58 3.03 -13.50
C LYS A 25 -6.73 1.57 -13.04
N LEU A 26 -6.57 1.32 -11.74
CA LEU A 26 -6.82 0.02 -11.15
C LEU A 26 -8.32 -0.24 -11.19
N PRO A 27 -8.74 -1.44 -11.58
CA PRO A 27 -10.13 -1.81 -11.52
C PRO A 27 -10.63 -1.81 -10.08
N ASP A 28 -11.93 -1.58 -9.89
CA ASP A 28 -12.52 -1.45 -8.56
C ASP A 28 -12.33 -2.72 -7.70
N SER A 29 -12.22 -3.89 -8.33
CA SER A 29 -11.90 -5.17 -7.66
C SER A 29 -10.50 -5.21 -7.06
N ALA A 30 -9.55 -4.45 -7.61
CA ALA A 30 -8.13 -4.46 -7.25
C ALA A 30 -7.76 -3.34 -6.26
N ARG A 31 -8.53 -2.24 -6.23
CA ARG A 31 -8.29 -1.07 -5.36
C ARG A 31 -8.18 -1.40 -3.88
N PRO A 32 -9.02 -2.26 -3.27
CA PRO A 32 -8.90 -2.59 -1.85
C PRO A 32 -7.55 -3.21 -1.51
N GLY A 33 -7.07 -4.16 -2.33
CA GLY A 33 -5.76 -4.78 -2.15
C GLY A 33 -4.63 -3.76 -2.21
N ALA A 34 -4.69 -2.83 -3.17
CA ALA A 34 -3.71 -1.76 -3.28
C ALA A 34 -3.64 -0.87 -2.03
N PHE A 35 -4.80 -0.49 -1.46
CA PHE A 35 -4.84 0.31 -0.24
C PHE A 35 -4.29 -0.44 0.98
N VAL A 36 -4.58 -1.74 1.11
CA VAL A 36 -4.02 -2.58 2.18
C VAL A 36 -2.50 -2.71 2.04
N THR A 37 -1.99 -2.91 0.82
CA THR A 37 -0.55 -2.93 0.54
C THR A 37 0.11 -1.62 0.96
N LEU A 38 -0.48 -0.48 0.58
CA LEU A 38 0.03 0.84 0.97
C LEU A 38 -0.02 1.01 2.50
N LEU A 39 -1.09 0.59 3.16
CA LEU A 39 -1.20 0.67 4.62
C LEU A 39 -0.07 -0.09 5.32
N GLY A 40 0.24 -1.31 4.86
CA GLY A 40 1.36 -2.08 5.39
C GLY A 40 2.71 -1.41 5.12
N LEU A 41 2.95 -0.96 3.89
CA LEU A 41 4.20 -0.31 3.49
C LEU A 41 4.45 1.00 4.25
N PHE A 42 3.36 1.71 4.55
CA PHE A 42 3.33 2.94 5.33
C PHE A 42 2.81 2.69 6.75
N CYS A 43 3.24 1.62 7.40
CA CYS A 43 2.95 1.39 8.82
C CYS A 43 3.73 2.37 9.71
N PRO A 44 3.08 3.35 10.38
CA PRO A 44 3.79 4.37 11.16
C PRO A 44 4.62 3.77 12.28
N PHE A 45 4.21 2.66 12.88
CA PHE A 45 4.93 1.99 13.97
C PHE A 45 6.28 1.43 13.53
N PHE A 46 6.34 0.78 12.37
CA PHE A 46 7.61 0.28 11.83
C PHE A 46 8.60 1.41 11.58
N TRP A 47 8.15 2.47 10.92
CA TRP A 47 9.00 3.61 10.59
C TRP A 47 9.43 4.39 11.84
N LEU A 48 8.53 4.57 12.81
CA LEU A 48 8.88 5.16 14.10
C LEU A 48 9.96 4.32 14.80
N ALA A 49 9.75 3.02 14.97
CA ALA A 49 10.72 2.12 15.60
C ALA A 49 12.08 2.14 14.88
N LEU A 50 12.07 2.21 13.55
CA LEU A 50 13.28 2.30 12.74
C LEU A 50 14.04 3.62 12.98
N PHE A 51 13.35 4.76 12.99
CA PHE A 51 13.98 6.08 13.12
C PHE A 51 14.32 6.46 14.57
N THR A 52 13.62 5.90 15.56
CA THR A 52 13.91 6.15 16.98
C THR A 52 15.03 5.26 17.53
N GLY A 53 15.52 4.30 16.74
CA GLY A 53 16.54 3.35 17.18
C GLY A 53 16.02 2.35 18.20
N ALA A 54 14.78 1.89 18.03
CA ALA A 54 14.16 0.90 18.91
C ALA A 54 14.94 -0.42 18.97
N SER A 55 14.64 -1.23 19.97
CA SER A 55 15.28 -2.53 20.15
C SER A 55 15.10 -3.43 18.91
N ARG A 56 16.07 -4.32 18.64
CA ARG A 56 15.99 -5.24 17.49
C ARG A 56 14.73 -6.10 17.49
N SER A 57 14.27 -6.54 18.66
CA SER A 57 13.06 -7.35 18.83
C SER A 57 11.81 -6.56 18.44
N GLU A 58 11.70 -5.30 18.88
CA GLU A 58 10.58 -4.42 18.56
C GLU A 58 10.56 -4.05 17.07
N LEU A 59 11.72 -3.72 16.50
CA LEU A 59 11.85 -3.44 15.07
C LEU A 59 11.46 -4.65 14.23
N THR A 60 11.89 -5.85 14.63
CA THR A 60 11.56 -7.11 13.92
C THR A 60 10.06 -7.40 14.01
N PHE A 61 9.45 -7.21 15.18
CA PHE A 61 8.01 -7.40 15.35
C PHE A 61 7.21 -6.48 14.43
N HIS A 62 7.54 -5.18 14.41
CA HIS A 62 6.84 -4.23 13.54
C HIS A 62 7.11 -4.50 12.07
N ALA A 63 8.31 -4.91 11.69
CA ALA A 63 8.65 -5.28 10.31
C ALA A 63 7.82 -6.47 9.81
N ILE A 64 7.72 -7.54 10.63
CA ILE A 64 6.92 -8.73 10.31
C ILE A 64 5.44 -8.35 10.24
N HIS A 65 4.93 -7.61 11.23
CA HIS A 65 3.54 -7.19 11.26
C HIS A 65 3.17 -6.38 10.02
N SER A 66 3.95 -5.35 9.67
CA SER A 66 3.74 -4.58 8.44
C SER A 66 3.91 -5.43 7.17
N GLY A 67 4.87 -6.36 7.17
CA GLY A 67 5.14 -7.25 6.04
C GLY A 67 3.98 -8.20 5.75
N VAL A 68 3.36 -8.77 6.79
CA VAL A 68 2.15 -9.59 6.64
C VAL A 68 1.00 -8.78 6.05
N VAL A 69 0.80 -7.54 6.51
CA VAL A 69 -0.23 -6.64 5.95
C VAL A 69 0.06 -6.33 4.48
N VAL A 70 1.30 -6.03 4.12
CA VAL A 70 1.73 -5.83 2.72
C VAL A 70 1.39 -7.06 1.88
N LEU A 71 1.74 -8.26 2.36
CA LEU A 71 1.51 -9.52 1.66
C LEU A 71 0.02 -9.78 1.40
N ILE A 72 -0.82 -9.60 2.43
CA ILE A 72 -2.28 -9.72 2.29
C ILE A 72 -2.81 -8.75 1.24
N GLY A 73 -2.38 -7.48 1.29
CA GLY A 73 -2.77 -6.49 0.30
C GLY A 73 -2.37 -6.88 -1.13
N VAL A 74 -1.16 -7.40 -1.32
CA VAL A 74 -0.67 -7.84 -2.64
C VAL A 74 -1.49 -9.01 -3.16
N ILE A 75 -1.81 -9.99 -2.32
CA ILE A 75 -2.66 -11.13 -2.70
C ILE A 75 -4.04 -10.64 -3.17
N LEU A 76 -4.68 -9.76 -2.39
CA LEU A 76 -5.98 -9.19 -2.75
C LEU A 76 -5.91 -8.37 -4.04
N LEU A 77 -4.83 -7.60 -4.22
CA LEU A 77 -4.59 -6.82 -5.43
C LEU A 77 -4.50 -7.74 -6.66
N VAL A 78 -3.69 -8.81 -6.58
CA VAL A 78 -3.51 -9.77 -7.67
C VAL A 78 -4.82 -10.50 -7.98
N ILE A 79 -5.58 -10.93 -6.96
CA ILE A 79 -6.90 -11.56 -7.16
C ILE A 79 -7.87 -10.59 -7.84
N GLY A 80 -7.89 -9.33 -7.40
CA GLY A 80 -8.75 -8.30 -7.99
C GLY A 80 -8.42 -8.03 -9.46
N LEU A 81 -7.13 -7.97 -9.80
CA LEU A 81 -6.65 -7.82 -11.17
C LEU A 81 -6.97 -9.05 -12.03
N ALA A 82 -6.78 -10.27 -11.51
CA ALA A 82 -7.10 -11.50 -12.22
C ALA A 82 -8.59 -11.61 -12.51
N LYS A 83 -9.44 -11.22 -11.56
CA LYS A 83 -10.90 -11.17 -11.73
C LYS A 83 -11.31 -10.19 -12.83
N ASP A 84 -10.77 -8.99 -12.81
CA ASP A 84 -11.07 -7.97 -13.81
C ASP A 84 -10.61 -8.38 -15.22
N HIS A 85 -9.45 -9.04 -15.31
CA HIS A 85 -8.95 -9.53 -16.60
C HIS A 85 -9.81 -10.66 -17.19
N SER A 86 -10.47 -11.45 -16.34
CA SER A 86 -11.26 -12.61 -16.73
C SER A 86 -12.72 -12.29 -17.07
N ASP A 87 -13.16 -11.04 -16.86
CA ASP A 87 -14.52 -10.58 -17.15
C ASP A 87 -14.55 -9.76 -18.46
N PRO A 88 -14.89 -10.37 -19.61
CA PRO A 88 -14.86 -9.69 -20.90
C PRO A 88 -15.94 -8.60 -21.04
N GLU A 89 -17.10 -8.75 -20.40
CA GLU A 89 -18.21 -7.78 -20.40
C GLU A 89 -17.78 -6.44 -19.76
N ARG A 90 -16.88 -6.51 -18.78
CA ARG A 90 -16.35 -5.34 -18.08
C ARG A 90 -15.25 -4.61 -18.85
N ARG A 91 -14.58 -5.30 -19.77
CA ARG A 91 -13.48 -4.75 -20.57
C ARG A 91 -13.98 -3.95 -21.78
N ASP A 92 -15.09 -4.38 -22.38
CA ASP A 92 -15.77 -3.70 -23.50
C ASP A 92 -17.28 -3.59 -23.19
N PRO A 93 -17.73 -2.55 -22.47
CA PRO A 93 -19.15 -2.39 -22.17
C PRO A 93 -19.95 -2.20 -23.48
N PRO A 94 -21.13 -2.83 -23.62
CA PRO A 94 -21.97 -2.62 -24.79
C PRO A 94 -22.35 -1.13 -24.91
N ALA A 95 -22.19 -0.59 -26.13
CA ALA A 95 -22.42 0.81 -26.48
C ALA A 95 -23.88 1.26 -26.31
#